data_AF-A0A914NM37-F1
#
_entry.id   AF-A0A914NM37-F1
#
_cell.length_a   1.000
_cell.length_b   1.000
_cell.length_c   1.000
_cell.angle_alpha   90.00
_cell.angle_beta   90.00
_cell.angle_gamma   90.00
#
_symmetry.space_group_name_H-M   'P 1'
#
loop_
_entity.id
_entity.type
_entity.pdbx_description
1 polymer ?
#
loop_
_entity_poly.entity_id
_entity_poly.type
_entity_poly.pdbx_seq_one_letter_code
_entity_poly.pdbx_strand_id
1 'polypeptide(L)'
;MVVTFAPQGISTEVKSVEMHHESLPEAVPGDNVGFNVKNISVKDIRRGSVTSDSKNDPAKETKQFTAQVIIMNHPGQIAAGYTPVLDCHTAHIACKFAELKEKVDRRTGKKVEDNPKALKTGDAGIVDLIPTKPMCVEAFTDYAPLGRFAVRDMRQTVAVGVIKAVEKVEAGGKVTKSAQKAGAAAGKKK
;
A
#
# COMPACT_ATOMS: atom_id res chain seq x y z
N MET A 1 1.03 23.11 1.77
CA MET A 1 1.79 21.84 1.62
C MET A 1 1.52 21.27 0.23
N VAL A 2 2.48 20.58 -0.40
CA VAL A 2 2.27 19.87 -1.68
C VAL A 2 2.30 18.37 -1.39
N VAL A 3 1.24 17.66 -1.79
CA VAL A 3 1.07 16.23 -1.56
C VAL A 3 1.07 15.47 -2.87
N THR A 4 1.51 14.21 -2.82
CA THR A 4 1.50 13.26 -3.93
C THR A 4 0.53 12.12 -3.61
N PHE A 5 -0.34 11.81 -4.58
CA PHE A 5 -1.26 10.68 -4.55
C PHE A 5 -0.68 9.50 -5.32
N ALA A 6 -0.44 8.39 -4.65
CA ALA A 6 -0.11 7.10 -5.23
C ALA A 6 -1.35 6.21 -5.35
N PRO A 7 -1.39 5.26 -6.31
CA PRO A 7 -0.35 4.94 -7.30
C PRO A 7 -0.27 5.91 -8.48
N GLN A 8 -1.21 6.83 -8.65
CA GLN A 8 -1.33 7.68 -9.86
C GLN A 8 -0.19 8.71 -10.04
N GLY A 9 0.60 8.96 -9.00
CA GLY A 9 1.70 9.92 -9.00
C GLY A 9 1.26 11.38 -9.15
N ILE A 10 0.03 11.72 -8.78
CA ILE A 10 -0.51 13.07 -8.99
C ILE A 10 -0.10 13.96 -7.83
N SER A 11 0.60 15.07 -8.12
CA SER A 11 1.02 16.04 -7.10
C SER A 11 0.14 17.29 -7.10
N THR A 12 -0.35 17.71 -5.93
CA THR A 12 -1.16 18.92 -5.78
C THR A 12 -0.97 19.64 -4.45
N GLU A 13 -1.47 20.86 -4.37
CA GLU A 13 -1.46 21.68 -3.16
C GLU A 13 -2.71 21.42 -2.31
N VAL A 14 -2.51 21.21 -1.01
CA VAL A 14 -3.58 21.15 0.01
C VAL A 14 -3.97 22.58 0.41
N LYS A 15 -5.27 22.86 0.48
CA LYS A 15 -5.82 24.19 0.79
C LYS A 15 -6.37 24.34 2.20
N SER A 16 -7.11 23.34 2.66
CA SER A 16 -7.68 23.31 4.01
C SER A 16 -7.72 21.86 4.48
N VAL A 17 -7.76 21.70 5.80
CA VAL A 17 -7.98 20.43 6.48
C VAL A 17 -9.13 20.64 7.46
N GLU A 18 -10.02 19.67 7.55
CA GLU A 18 -11.22 19.72 8.37
C GLU A 18 -11.46 18.37 9.07
N MET A 19 -11.92 18.42 10.32
CA MET A 19 -12.35 17.26 11.09
C MET A 19 -13.68 17.58 11.76
N HIS A 20 -14.68 16.70 11.60
CA HIS A 20 -16.03 16.93 12.16
C HIS A 20 -16.65 18.30 11.80
N HIS A 21 -16.44 18.77 10.58
CA HIS A 21 -16.89 20.09 10.06
C HIS A 21 -16.21 21.32 10.67
N GLU A 22 -15.12 21.13 11.41
CA GLU A 22 -14.30 22.22 11.94
C GLU A 22 -12.95 22.28 11.23
N SER A 23 -12.50 23.50 10.91
CA SER A 23 -11.20 23.71 10.25
C SER A 23 -10.06 23.50 11.24
N LEU A 24 -9.04 22.76 10.81
CA LEU A 24 -7.86 22.49 11.59
C LEU A 24 -6.62 23.14 10.96
N PRO A 25 -5.69 23.69 11.77
CA PRO A 25 -4.41 24.20 11.28
C PRO A 25 -3.48 23.07 10.82
N GLU A 26 -3.56 21.91 11.47
CA GLU A 26 -2.78 20.71 11.17
C GLU A 26 -3.58 19.46 11.55
N ALA A 27 -3.23 18.32 10.94
CA ALA A 27 -3.75 17.00 11.29
C ALA A 27 -2.59 16.11 11.73
N VAL A 28 -2.81 15.34 12.80
CA VAL A 28 -1.81 14.47 13.40
C VAL A 28 -2.16 12.99 13.20
N PRO A 29 -1.22 12.05 13.39
CA PRO A 29 -1.50 10.62 13.25
C PRO A 29 -2.65 10.17 14.18
N GLY A 30 -3.71 9.63 13.58
CA GLY A 30 -4.92 9.18 14.29
C GLY A 30 -6.18 9.97 13.92
N ASP A 31 -6.02 11.18 13.37
CA ASP A 31 -7.15 12.01 12.97
C ASP A 31 -7.83 11.50 11.71
N ASN A 32 -9.17 11.48 11.71
CA ASN A 32 -9.98 11.18 10.54
C ASN A 32 -10.41 12.49 9.88
N VAL A 33 -9.59 12.99 8.95
CA VAL A 33 -9.78 14.31 8.34
C VAL A 33 -10.26 14.25 6.89
N GLY A 34 -10.99 15.27 6.47
CA GLY A 34 -11.11 15.66 5.08
C GLY A 34 -10.13 16.79 4.78
N PHE A 35 -9.57 16.84 3.57
CA PHE A 35 -8.72 17.95 3.16
C PHE A 35 -9.02 18.36 1.71
N ASN A 36 -9.00 19.67 1.45
CA ASN A 36 -9.29 20.22 0.15
C ASN A 36 -8.02 20.29 -0.71
N VAL A 37 -8.11 19.83 -1.96
CA VAL A 37 -7.02 19.87 -2.94
C VAL A 37 -7.46 20.56 -4.23
N LYS A 38 -6.53 21.26 -4.90
CA LYS A 38 -6.81 21.95 -6.17
C LYS A 38 -6.50 21.10 -7.40
N ASN A 39 -7.21 21.37 -8.49
CA ASN A 39 -6.88 20.88 -9.84
C ASN A 39 -6.77 19.34 -9.95
N ILE A 40 -7.52 18.62 -9.13
CA ILE A 40 -7.70 17.16 -9.18
C ILE A 40 -9.19 16.88 -9.35
N SER A 41 -9.55 16.00 -10.27
CA SER A 41 -10.91 15.50 -10.42
C SER A 41 -11.19 14.33 -9.48
N VAL A 42 -12.44 14.14 -9.07
CA VAL A 42 -12.89 12.96 -8.31
C VAL A 42 -12.63 11.63 -9.05
N LYS A 43 -12.38 11.66 -10.36
CA LYS A 43 -12.02 10.49 -11.16
C LYS A 43 -10.53 10.14 -11.08
N ASP A 44 -9.69 11.09 -10.67
CA ASP A 44 -8.23 10.95 -10.65
C ASP A 44 -7.74 10.25 -9.38
N ILE A 45 -8.52 10.31 -8.31
CA ILE A 45 -8.24 9.69 -7.01
C ILE A 45 -9.39 8.75 -6.63
N ARG A 46 -9.08 7.69 -5.88
CA ARG A 46 -10.09 6.72 -5.43
C ARG A 46 -9.73 6.17 -4.05
N ARG A 47 -10.69 5.53 -3.40
CA ARG A 47 -10.43 4.75 -2.19
C ARG A 47 -9.32 3.72 -2.47
N GLY A 48 -8.35 3.62 -1.55
CA GLY A 48 -7.13 2.82 -1.73
C GLY A 48 -5.93 3.60 -2.28
N SER A 49 -6.11 4.85 -2.73
CA SER A 49 -4.97 5.74 -3.00
C SER A 49 -4.32 6.20 -1.70
N VAL A 50 -2.99 6.36 -1.71
CA VAL A 50 -2.19 6.80 -0.57
C VAL A 50 -1.67 8.20 -0.84
N THR A 51 -1.83 9.10 0.14
CA THR A 51 -1.37 10.48 0.04
C THR A 51 -0.15 10.68 0.91
N SER A 52 0.86 11.39 0.40
CA SER A 52 2.16 11.62 1.06
C SER A 52 2.65 13.04 0.77
N ASP A 53 3.62 13.54 1.53
CA ASP A 53 4.30 14.78 1.17
C ASP A 53 5.15 14.56 -0.09
N SER A 54 4.98 15.42 -1.09
CA SER A 54 5.77 15.38 -2.33
C SER A 54 7.28 15.54 -2.12
N LYS A 55 7.71 16.12 -0.99
CA LYS A 55 9.11 16.44 -0.68
C LYS A 55 9.75 15.50 0.34
N ASN A 56 8.97 14.64 0.99
CA ASN A 56 9.46 13.75 2.04
C ASN A 56 8.95 12.34 1.78
N ASP A 57 9.78 11.51 1.16
CA ASP A 57 9.48 10.12 0.76
C ASP A 57 8.07 9.95 0.15
N PRO A 58 7.84 10.51 -1.06
CA PRO A 58 6.53 10.43 -1.68
C PRO A 58 6.17 8.97 -1.98
N ALA A 59 4.94 8.61 -1.63
CA ALA A 59 4.32 7.32 -1.93
C ALA A 59 4.35 7.05 -3.45
N LYS A 60 4.57 5.78 -3.83
CA LYS A 60 4.70 5.35 -5.23
C LYS A 60 3.89 4.10 -5.49
N GLU A 61 3.64 3.83 -6.77
CA GLU A 61 3.05 2.55 -7.19
C GLU A 61 3.99 1.39 -6.85
N THR A 62 3.41 0.29 -6.38
CA THR A 62 4.10 -0.96 -6.12
C THR A 62 4.03 -1.85 -7.35
N LYS A 63 5.19 -2.25 -7.88
CA LYS A 63 5.30 -3.24 -8.96
C LYS A 63 5.11 -4.66 -8.44
N GLN A 64 5.85 -4.99 -7.39
CA GLN A 64 5.77 -6.26 -6.67
C GLN A 64 6.24 -6.07 -5.23
N PHE A 65 5.83 -6.96 -4.33
CA PHE A 65 6.27 -6.91 -2.95
C PHE A 65 6.45 -8.30 -2.37
N THR A 66 7.44 -8.44 -1.51
CA THR A 66 7.69 -9.66 -0.74
C THR A 66 7.04 -9.54 0.62
N ALA A 67 6.25 -10.53 1.01
CA ALA A 67 5.55 -10.55 2.28
C ALA A 67 5.70 -11.90 2.99
N GLN A 68 5.70 -11.83 4.31
CA GLN A 68 5.50 -13.00 5.15
C GLN A 68 3.99 -13.20 5.33
N VAL A 69 3.47 -14.33 4.86
CA VAL A 69 2.05 -14.70 4.98
C VAL A 69 1.87 -15.88 5.93
N ILE A 70 0.77 -15.89 6.66
CA ILE A 70 0.35 -16.99 7.53
C ILE A 70 -1.01 -17.46 7.04
N ILE A 71 -1.10 -18.72 6.64
CA ILE A 71 -2.33 -19.31 6.16
C ILE A 71 -3.20 -19.70 7.34
N MET A 72 -4.43 -19.21 7.33
CA MET A 72 -5.44 -19.47 8.35
C MET A 72 -6.43 -20.50 7.81
N ASN A 73 -7.70 -20.15 7.65
CA ASN A 73 -8.77 -21.12 7.37
C ASN A 73 -9.00 -21.29 5.86
N HIS A 74 -8.02 -21.87 5.16
CA HIS A 74 -8.18 -22.21 3.74
C HIS A 74 -8.57 -23.70 3.59
N PRO A 75 -9.63 -24.05 2.81
CA PRO A 75 -10.10 -25.43 2.70
C PRO A 75 -9.20 -26.34 1.85
N GLY A 76 -8.35 -25.75 1.01
CA GLY A 76 -7.38 -26.45 0.17
C GLY A 76 -5.95 -26.00 0.44
N GLN A 77 -5.13 -26.00 -0.61
CA GLN A 77 -3.75 -25.53 -0.56
C GLN A 77 -3.57 -24.30 -1.46
N ILE A 78 -2.65 -23.41 -1.09
CA ILE A 78 -2.29 -22.22 -1.86
C ILE A 78 -1.00 -22.52 -2.62
N ALA A 79 -1.06 -22.49 -3.94
CA ALA A 79 0.09 -22.67 -4.82
C ALA A 79 0.43 -21.36 -5.56
N ALA A 80 1.59 -21.32 -6.20
CA ALA A 80 1.96 -20.23 -7.09
C ALA A 80 0.89 -20.04 -8.18
N GLY A 81 0.55 -18.78 -8.47
CA GLY A 81 -0.53 -18.39 -9.37
C GLY A 81 -1.88 -18.13 -8.68
N TYR A 82 -2.05 -18.51 -7.40
CA TYR A 82 -3.24 -18.16 -6.63
C TYR A 82 -3.44 -16.64 -6.57
N THR A 83 -4.64 -16.15 -6.90
CA THR A 83 -4.91 -14.71 -7.06
C THR A 83 -6.12 -14.27 -6.23
N PRO A 84 -6.00 -14.25 -4.89
CA PRO A 84 -7.05 -13.80 -3.99
C PRO A 84 -7.12 -12.27 -3.93
N VAL A 85 -8.12 -11.76 -3.22
CA VAL A 85 -8.22 -10.32 -2.93
C VAL A 85 -7.46 -9.98 -1.67
N LEU A 86 -6.65 -8.93 -1.72
CA LEU A 86 -5.96 -8.38 -0.57
C LEU A 86 -6.66 -7.10 -0.10
N ASP A 87 -6.89 -7.06 1.21
CA ASP A 87 -7.27 -5.87 1.94
C ASP A 87 -6.06 -5.35 2.69
N CYS A 88 -5.52 -4.24 2.21
CA CYS A 88 -4.41 -3.53 2.84
C CYS A 88 -4.86 -2.09 3.02
N HIS A 89 -4.78 -1.55 4.25
CA HIS A 89 -5.31 -0.22 4.58
C HIS A 89 -6.75 0.00 4.08
N THR A 90 -6.95 0.91 3.13
CA THR A 90 -8.22 1.16 2.43
C THR A 90 -8.27 0.57 1.03
N ALA A 91 -7.16 0.00 0.53
CA ALA A 91 -7.09 -0.68 -0.75
C ALA A 91 -7.68 -2.10 -0.68
N HIS A 92 -8.39 -2.44 -1.75
CA HIS A 92 -9.04 -3.73 -1.95
C HIS A 92 -8.72 -4.20 -3.37
N ILE A 93 -7.64 -4.98 -3.52
CA ILE A 93 -7.05 -5.29 -4.83
C ILE A 93 -6.64 -6.77 -4.88
N ALA A 94 -6.98 -7.45 -5.97
CA ALA A 94 -6.53 -8.80 -6.22
C ALA A 94 -5.01 -8.83 -6.47
N CYS A 95 -4.29 -9.73 -5.80
CA CYS A 95 -2.85 -9.88 -5.97
C CYS A 95 -2.52 -11.33 -6.26
N LYS A 96 -1.66 -11.56 -7.25
CA LYS A 96 -1.17 -12.88 -7.63
C LYS A 96 -0.02 -13.26 -6.71
N PHE A 97 -0.10 -14.44 -6.12
CA PHE A 97 1.00 -15.12 -5.43
C PHE A 97 1.95 -15.61 -6.52
N ALA A 98 2.93 -14.79 -6.90
CA ALA A 98 3.80 -15.06 -8.04
C ALA A 98 4.76 -16.21 -7.75
N GLU A 99 5.41 -16.16 -6.59
CA GLU A 99 6.40 -17.14 -6.17
C GLU A 99 6.30 -17.38 -4.66
N LEU A 100 6.29 -18.64 -4.26
CA LEU A 100 6.39 -19.05 -2.86
C LEU A 100 7.88 -19.30 -2.58
N LYS A 101 8.60 -18.31 -2.06
CA LYS A 101 10.06 -18.37 -1.89
C LYS A 101 10.46 -19.35 -0.80
N GLU A 102 9.83 -19.24 0.36
CA GLU A 102 10.23 -20.00 1.54
C GLU A 102 9.02 -20.39 2.36
N LYS A 103 9.07 -21.58 2.95
CA LYS A 103 8.23 -21.93 4.09
C LYS A 103 8.98 -21.57 5.37
N VAL A 104 8.33 -20.87 6.28
CA VAL A 104 8.92 -20.44 7.55
C VAL A 104 8.08 -20.95 8.72
N ASP A 105 8.73 -21.18 9.85
CA ASP A 105 8.05 -21.47 11.09
C ASP A 105 7.32 -20.20 11.58
N ARG A 106 6.03 -20.35 11.91
CA ARG A 106 5.15 -19.23 12.27
C ARG A 106 5.60 -18.48 13.52
N ARG A 107 6.27 -19.15 14.47
CA ARG A 107 6.65 -18.56 15.77
C ARG A 107 8.05 -17.96 15.74
N THR A 108 8.98 -18.67 15.12
CA THR A 108 10.41 -18.34 15.13
C THR A 108 10.86 -17.59 13.88
N GLY A 109 10.08 -17.64 12.79
CA GLY A 109 10.43 -17.08 11.50
C GLY A 109 11.58 -17.82 10.80
N LYS A 110 12.05 -18.95 11.36
CA LYS A 110 13.12 -19.74 10.77
C LYS A 110 12.63 -20.44 9.52
N LYS A 111 13.47 -20.45 8.50
CA LYS A 111 13.24 -21.16 7.25
C LYS A 111 13.18 -22.67 7.47
N VAL A 112 12.17 -23.30 6.90
CA VAL A 112 11.90 -24.73 6.99
C VAL A 112 12.12 -25.39 5.63
N GLU A 113 11.65 -24.76 4.56
CA GLU A 113 11.71 -25.32 3.20
C GLU A 113 11.93 -24.19 2.19
N ASP A 114 12.77 -24.47 1.19
CA ASP A 114 13.01 -23.63 0.02
C ASP A 114 12.00 -23.95 -1.08
N ASN A 115 11.40 -22.92 -1.68
CA ASN A 115 10.49 -23.02 -2.81
C ASN A 115 9.37 -24.08 -2.64
N PRO A 116 8.55 -23.98 -1.57
CA PRO A 116 7.48 -24.95 -1.35
C PRO A 116 6.48 -24.94 -2.50
N LYS A 117 6.04 -26.14 -2.93
CA LYS A 117 5.04 -26.26 -4.02
C LYS A 117 3.68 -25.66 -3.65
N ALA A 118 3.31 -25.76 -2.38
CA ALA A 118 2.08 -25.18 -1.85
C ALA A 118 2.16 -24.93 -0.34
N LEU A 119 1.36 -23.98 0.15
CA LEU A 119 1.15 -23.69 1.56
C LEU A 119 -0.24 -24.16 2.00
N LYS A 120 -0.33 -24.78 3.18
CA LYS A 120 -1.61 -25.21 3.78
C LYS A 120 -1.92 -24.44 5.05
N THR A 121 -3.14 -24.59 5.55
CA THR A 121 -3.58 -24.05 6.85
C THR A 121 -2.56 -24.30 7.97
N GLY A 122 -2.17 -23.23 8.65
CA GLY A 122 -1.18 -23.24 9.73
C GLY A 122 0.26 -22.95 9.27
N ASP A 123 0.57 -23.09 7.98
CA ASP A 123 1.88 -22.76 7.44
C ASP A 123 2.09 -21.24 7.39
N ALA A 124 3.35 -20.84 7.54
CA ALA A 124 3.79 -19.50 7.18
C ALA A 124 4.80 -19.58 6.04
N GLY A 125 4.85 -18.56 5.20
CA GLY A 125 5.78 -18.52 4.08
C GLY A 125 6.15 -17.10 3.67
N ILE A 126 7.31 -16.98 3.03
CA ILE A 126 7.73 -15.77 2.32
C ILE A 126 7.27 -15.90 0.89
N VAL A 127 6.48 -14.92 0.43
CA VAL A 127 5.81 -14.95 -0.86
C VAL A 127 6.04 -13.63 -1.58
N ASP A 128 6.31 -13.71 -2.87
CA ASP A 128 6.27 -12.55 -3.76
C ASP A 128 4.86 -12.39 -4.33
N LEU A 129 4.32 -11.19 -4.16
CA LEU A 129 2.99 -10.83 -4.61
C LEU A 129 3.05 -9.73 -5.66
N ILE A 130 2.21 -9.88 -6.68
CA ILE A 130 2.06 -8.91 -7.77
C ILE A 130 0.61 -8.42 -7.78
N PRO A 131 0.36 -7.12 -7.52
CA PRO A 131 -0.96 -6.53 -7.68
C PRO A 131 -1.47 -6.66 -9.12
N THR A 132 -2.75 -7.02 -9.30
CA THR A 132 -3.39 -7.05 -10.63
C THR A 132 -3.82 -5.67 -11.13
N LYS A 133 -3.90 -4.69 -10.23
CA LYS A 133 -4.21 -3.29 -10.51
C LYS A 133 -3.23 -2.40 -9.76
N PRO A 134 -3.01 -1.15 -10.24
CA PRO A 134 -2.14 -0.20 -9.54
C PRO A 134 -2.51 -0.08 -8.06
N MET A 135 -1.51 -0.29 -7.20
CA MET A 135 -1.61 -0.34 -5.75
C MET A 135 -0.42 0.41 -5.14
N CYS A 136 -0.62 0.98 -3.96
CA CYS A 136 0.46 1.52 -3.14
C CYS A 136 0.47 0.77 -1.81
N VAL A 137 1.61 0.15 -1.49
CA VAL A 137 1.89 -0.49 -0.20
C VAL A 137 3.32 -0.19 0.22
N GLU A 138 3.60 -0.36 1.50
CA GLU A 138 4.91 -0.07 2.08
C GLU A 138 5.40 -1.24 2.92
N ALA A 139 6.71 -1.30 3.16
CA ALA A 139 7.27 -2.26 4.10
C ALA A 139 6.75 -1.97 5.51
N PHE A 140 6.45 -3.04 6.26
CA PHE A 140 5.87 -2.92 7.60
C PHE A 140 6.80 -2.22 8.59
N THR A 141 8.11 -2.37 8.43
CA THR A 141 9.12 -1.70 9.27
C THR A 141 9.13 -0.20 9.09
N ASP A 142 8.75 0.27 7.90
CA ASP A 142 8.86 1.67 7.52
C ASP A 142 7.52 2.38 7.80
N TYR A 143 6.43 1.75 7.35
CA TYR A 143 5.07 2.26 7.55
C TYR A 143 4.10 1.14 7.95
N ALA A 144 4.09 0.81 9.24
CA ALA A 144 3.29 -0.29 9.80
C ALA A 144 1.80 -0.33 9.37
N PRO A 145 1.06 0.80 9.29
CA PRO A 145 -0.33 0.79 8.83
C PRO A 145 -0.53 0.41 7.35
N LEU A 146 0.51 0.58 6.53
CA LEU A 146 0.50 0.29 5.08
C LEU A 146 1.14 -1.07 4.76
N GLY A 147 1.75 -1.72 5.74
CA GLY A 147 2.48 -2.99 5.58
C GLY A 147 1.76 -4.23 6.08
N ARG A 148 0.54 -4.11 6.63
CA ARG A 148 -0.30 -5.26 7.04
C ARG A 148 -1.45 -5.45 6.07
N PHE A 149 -1.74 -6.70 5.73
CA PHE A 149 -2.87 -7.01 4.87
C PHE A 149 -3.57 -8.31 5.28
N ALA A 150 -4.85 -8.38 4.95
CA ALA A 150 -5.64 -9.60 5.01
C ALA A 150 -5.82 -10.14 3.58
N VAL A 151 -5.78 -11.46 3.44
CA VAL A 151 -6.06 -12.16 2.20
C VAL A 151 -7.46 -12.76 2.33
N ARG A 152 -8.36 -12.35 1.44
CA ARG A 152 -9.75 -12.81 1.42
C ARG A 152 -10.05 -13.59 0.16
N ASP A 153 -10.73 -14.71 0.36
CA ASP A 153 -11.28 -15.55 -0.68
C ASP A 153 -12.54 -16.24 -0.13
N MET A 154 -13.49 -16.60 -0.99
CA MET A 154 -14.74 -17.28 -0.60
C MET A 154 -15.49 -16.61 0.57
N ARG A 155 -15.44 -15.27 0.67
CA ARG A 155 -16.01 -14.46 1.77
C ARG A 155 -15.41 -14.72 3.16
N GLN A 156 -14.25 -15.36 3.23
CA GLN A 156 -13.51 -15.62 4.47
C GLN A 156 -12.08 -15.09 4.38
N THR A 157 -11.45 -14.89 5.53
CA THR A 157 -10.03 -14.52 5.60
C THR A 157 -9.21 -15.81 5.60
N VAL A 158 -8.50 -16.04 4.49
CA VAL A 158 -7.74 -17.29 4.26
C VAL A 158 -6.28 -17.16 4.69
N ALA A 159 -5.74 -15.95 4.72
CA ALA A 159 -4.40 -15.67 5.22
C ALA A 159 -4.29 -14.22 5.72
N VAL A 160 -3.25 -13.96 6.51
CA VAL A 160 -2.84 -12.61 6.90
C VAL A 160 -1.36 -12.45 6.58
N GLY A 161 -0.93 -11.24 6.26
CA GLY A 161 0.44 -11.00 5.85
C GLY A 161 1.02 -9.68 6.31
N VAL A 162 2.35 -9.67 6.36
CA VAL A 162 3.17 -8.52 6.70
C VAL A 162 4.21 -8.34 5.60
N ILE A 163 4.21 -7.16 4.98
CA ILE A 163 5.11 -6.80 3.89
C ILE A 163 6.52 -6.58 4.45
N LYS A 164 7.49 -7.27 3.85
CA LYS A 164 8.91 -7.20 4.21
C LYS A 164 9.68 -6.24 3.32
N ALA A 165 9.39 -6.26 2.02
CA ALA A 165 10.06 -5.42 1.03
C ALA A 165 9.10 -5.09 -0.13
N VAL A 166 9.29 -3.93 -0.75
CA VAL A 166 8.46 -3.43 -1.84
C VAL A 166 9.36 -2.96 -2.98
N GLU A 167 9.13 -3.46 -4.19
CA GLU A 167 9.70 -2.90 -5.41
C GLU A 167 8.73 -1.83 -5.94
N LYS A 168 9.15 -0.56 -5.87
CA LYS A 168 8.36 0.58 -6.33
C LYS A 168 8.62 0.85 -7.82
N VAL A 169 7.59 1.29 -8.53
CA VAL A 169 7.73 1.80 -9.91
C VAL A 169 8.42 3.17 -9.87
N GLU A 170 9.26 3.46 -10.86
CA GLU A 170 9.90 4.77 -10.98
C GLU A 170 8.86 5.89 -11.17
N ALA A 171 9.12 7.05 -10.58
CA ALA A 171 8.16 8.14 -10.51
C ALA A 171 8.01 8.84 -11.88
N GLY A 172 6.83 8.71 -12.51
CA GLY A 172 6.49 9.34 -13.79
C GLY A 172 5.17 10.13 -13.78
N GLY A 173 4.73 10.59 -12.61
CA GLY A 173 3.38 11.13 -12.40
C GLY A 173 3.15 12.58 -12.84
N LYS A 174 1.87 12.92 -13.09
CA LYS A 174 1.44 14.26 -13.51
C LYS A 174 1.50 15.26 -12.34
N VAL A 175 2.31 16.30 -12.47
CA VAL A 175 2.36 17.41 -11.51
C VAL A 175 1.33 18.49 -11.89
N THR A 176 0.44 18.87 -10.97
CA THR A 176 -0.56 19.90 -11.23
C THR A 176 0.05 21.31 -11.29
N LYS A 177 -0.62 22.24 -12.00
CA LYS A 177 -0.20 23.66 -12.05
C LYS A 177 -0.10 24.30 -10.67
N SER A 178 -0.96 23.89 -9.72
CA SER A 178 -0.92 24.35 -8.32
C SER A 178 0.35 23.87 -7.62
N ALA A 179 0.72 22.59 -7.78
CA ALA A 179 1.96 22.05 -7.22
C ALA A 179 3.19 22.76 -7.79
N GLN A 180 3.22 23.03 -9.10
CA GLN A 180 4.33 23.77 -9.74
C GLN A 180 4.51 25.17 -9.15
N LYS A 181 3.40 25.92 -8.97
CA LYS A 181 3.44 27.27 -8.38
C LYS A 181 3.88 27.26 -6.92
N ALA A 182 3.37 26.32 -6.12
CA ALA A 182 3.74 26.17 -4.71
C ALA A 182 5.23 25.77 -4.54
N GLY A 183 5.74 24.92 -5.45
CA GLY A 183 7.16 24.57 -5.50
C GLY A 183 8.06 25.77 -5.80
N ALA A 184 7.70 26.59 -6.80
CA ALA A 184 8.47 27.78 -7.19
C ALA A 184 8.48 28.88 -6.10
N ALA A 185 7.38 29.05 -5.36
CA ALA A 185 7.30 30.02 -4.27
C ALA A 185 8.19 29.66 -3.06
N ALA A 186 8.35 28.36 -2.78
CA ALA A 186 9.24 27.88 -1.73
C ALA A 186 10.74 28.07 -2.08
N GLY A 187 11.10 28.04 -3.36
CA GLY A 187 12.47 28.27 -3.84
C GLY A 187 12.93 29.73 -3.81
N LYS A 188 12.01 30.70 -3.68
CA LYS A 188 12.32 32.14 -3.56
C LYS A 188 12.42 32.65 -2.11
N LYS A 189 12.22 31.78 -1.11
CA LYS A 189 12.32 32.11 0.32
C LYS A 189 13.57 31.49 0.99
N LYS A 190 14.54 31.03 0.21
CA LYS A 190 15.88 30.68 0.69
C LYS A 190 16.87 31.75 0.29
#